data_AF-A0A661JCN3-F1
#
_entry.id   AF-A0A661JCN3-F1
#
_cell.length_a   1.000
_cell.length_b   1.000
_cell.length_c   1.000
_cell.angle_alpha   90.00
_cell.angle_beta   90.00
_cell.angle_gamma   90.00
#
_symmetry.space_group_name_H-M   'P 1'
#
loop_
_entity.id
_entity.type
_entity.pdbx_description
1 polymer ?
#
loop_
_entity_poly.entity_id
_entity_poly.type
_entity_poly.pdbx_seq_one_letter_code
_entity_poly.pdbx_strand_id
1 'polypeptide(L)'
;MTVRDGKVLKIEGEPDCILGHDYCCERAQAFIEHLYHPDRLNLYPQKTIGPRGSGKWERIIWNQALDEIAEKFKELKDKYGAETMASTCGTGRGHQIAFKLRFVNIFGSPNHAGGRPVVHV
;
A
#
# COMPACT_ATOMS: atom_id res chain seq x y z
N MET A 1 -16.29 0.78 -16.29
CA MET A 1 -15.30 -0.28 -16.62
C MET A 1 -16.00 -1.42 -17.33
N THR A 2 -15.34 -2.07 -18.28
CA THR A 2 -15.90 -3.23 -18.99
C THR A 2 -15.18 -4.51 -18.54
N VAL A 3 -15.95 -5.49 -18.07
CA VAL A 3 -15.46 -6.80 -17.61
C VAL A 3 -16.03 -7.89 -18.52
N ARG A 4 -15.18 -8.82 -18.97
CA ARG A 4 -15.58 -10.01 -19.72
C ARG A 4 -14.77 -11.20 -19.22
N ASP A 5 -15.41 -12.34 -19.00
CA ASP A 5 -14.78 -13.58 -18.51
C ASP A 5 -13.92 -13.37 -17.24
N GLY A 6 -14.39 -12.51 -16.32
CA GLY A 6 -13.70 -12.17 -15.09
C GLY A 6 -12.45 -11.29 -15.26
N LYS A 7 -12.17 -10.80 -16.48
CA LYS A 7 -11.06 -9.89 -16.78
C LYS A 7 -11.56 -8.50 -17.09
N VAL A 8 -10.86 -7.50 -16.58
CA VAL A 8 -11.05 -6.08 -16.89
C VAL A 8 -10.42 -5.83 -18.26
N LEU A 9 -11.23 -5.42 -19.23
CA LEU A 9 -10.78 -5.16 -20.60
C LEU A 9 -10.64 -3.66 -20.91
N LYS A 10 -11.42 -2.82 -20.22
CA LYS A 10 -11.46 -1.38 -20.50
C LYS A 10 -11.77 -0.57 -19.24
N ILE A 11 -11.05 0.54 -19.10
CA ILE A 11 -11.30 1.59 -18.10
C ILE A 11 -11.72 2.85 -18.85
N GLU A 12 -12.86 3.42 -18.46
CA GLU A 12 -13.51 4.56 -19.09
C GLU A 12 -13.92 5.55 -18.00
N GLY A 13 -14.09 6.82 -18.38
CA GLY A 13 -14.59 7.85 -17.48
C GLY A 13 -16.03 7.56 -17.07
N GLU A 14 -16.43 8.09 -15.92
CA GLU A 14 -17.80 7.97 -15.42
C GLU A 14 -18.68 9.03 -16.10
N PRO A 15 -19.63 8.67 -16.99
CA PRO A 15 -20.38 9.64 -17.78
C PRO A 15 -21.10 10.71 -16.95
N ASP A 16 -21.58 10.32 -15.76
CA ASP A 16 -22.31 11.20 -14.85
C ASP A 16 -21.39 12.09 -13.98
N CYS A 17 -20.06 12.01 -14.19
CA CYS A 17 -19.10 12.83 -13.46
C CYS A 17 -19.21 14.31 -13.85
N ILE A 18 -19.63 15.15 -12.91
CA ILE A 18 -19.81 16.60 -13.12
C ILE A 18 -18.51 17.31 -13.52
N LEU A 19 -17.36 16.83 -13.04
CA LEU A 19 -16.06 17.51 -13.24
C LEU A 19 -15.33 17.06 -14.51
N GLY A 20 -15.53 15.81 -14.92
CA GLY A 20 -14.71 15.18 -15.95
C GLY A 20 -15.52 14.46 -17.03
N HIS A 21 -16.83 14.35 -16.89
CA HIS A 21 -17.70 13.56 -17.78
C HIS A 21 -17.07 12.19 -18.09
N ASP A 22 -17.11 11.77 -19.34
CA ASP A 22 -16.56 10.52 -19.85
C ASP A 22 -15.02 10.53 -20.05
N TYR A 23 -14.33 11.61 -19.66
CA TYR A 23 -12.89 11.73 -19.84
C TYR A 23 -12.11 10.71 -18.98
N CYS A 24 -11.18 10.03 -19.64
CA CYS A 24 -10.25 9.09 -19.01
C CYS A 24 -8.87 9.26 -19.64
N CYS A 25 -7.89 9.77 -18.85
CA CYS A 25 -6.53 9.93 -19.34
C CYS A 25 -5.87 8.59 -19.69
N GLU A 26 -4.89 8.62 -20.57
CA GLU A 26 -4.12 7.46 -21.05
C GLU A 26 -3.48 6.66 -19.91
N ARG A 27 -3.05 7.33 -18.83
CA ARG A 27 -2.50 6.67 -17.63
C ARG A 27 -3.53 5.82 -16.89
N ALA A 28 -4.79 6.24 -16.88
CA ALA A 28 -5.87 5.47 -16.26
C ALA A 28 -6.19 4.22 -17.10
N GLN A 29 -6.13 4.33 -18.43
CA GLN A 29 -6.30 3.18 -19.33
C GLN A 29 -5.15 2.18 -19.19
N ALA A 30 -3.91 2.66 -19.06
CA ALA A 30 -2.71 1.84 -18.83
C ALA A 30 -2.71 1.08 -17.48
N PHE A 31 -3.64 1.40 -16.56
CA PHE A 31 -3.75 0.68 -15.30
C PHE A 31 -4.10 -0.82 -15.47
N ILE A 32 -4.71 -1.19 -16.61
CA ILE A 32 -4.96 -2.60 -16.96
C ILE A 32 -3.64 -3.37 -17.09
N GLU A 33 -2.61 -2.76 -17.69
CA GLU A 33 -1.28 -3.35 -17.80
C GLU A 33 -0.65 -3.56 -16.42
N HIS A 34 -0.83 -2.59 -15.51
CA HIS A 34 -0.37 -2.71 -14.13
C HIS A 34 -1.11 -3.82 -13.37
N LEU A 35 -2.43 -3.95 -13.56
CA LEU A 35 -3.25 -4.97 -12.92
C LEU A 35 -2.81 -6.39 -13.29
N TYR A 36 -2.44 -6.60 -14.56
CA TYR A 36 -2.04 -7.89 -15.11
C TYR A 36 -0.52 -8.07 -15.31
N HIS A 37 0.29 -7.16 -14.76
CA HIS A 37 1.73 -7.20 -14.93
C HIS A 37 2.33 -8.50 -14.36
N PRO A 38 3.24 -9.20 -15.08
CA PRO A 38 3.80 -10.48 -14.62
C PRO A 38 4.55 -10.36 -13.29
N ASP A 39 5.22 -9.23 -13.06
CA ASP A 39 5.99 -8.98 -11.83
C ASP A 39 5.15 -8.39 -10.68
N ARG A 40 3.83 -8.27 -10.85
CA ARG A 40 2.97 -7.76 -9.79
C ARG A 40 3.08 -8.66 -8.57
N LEU A 41 3.28 -8.06 -7.40
CA LEU A 41 3.22 -8.77 -6.13
C LEU A 41 1.80 -9.33 -5.94
N ASN A 42 1.68 -10.62 -6.21
CA ASN A 42 0.43 -11.36 -6.07
C ASN A 42 0.19 -11.77 -4.61
N LEU A 43 -0.97 -12.37 -4.35
CA LEU A 43 -1.67 -12.63 -3.07
C LEU A 43 -0.87 -13.09 -1.83
N TYR A 44 0.44 -13.31 -1.92
CA TYR A 44 1.28 -13.82 -0.84
C TYR A 44 2.29 -12.77 -0.37
N PRO A 45 2.40 -12.53 0.95
CA PRO A 45 3.48 -11.74 1.50
C PRO A 45 4.84 -12.40 1.25
N GLN A 46 5.88 -11.56 1.22
CA GLN A 46 7.25 -11.98 1.01
C GLN A 46 8.13 -11.48 2.14
N LYS A 47 9.09 -12.32 2.55
CA LYS A 47 10.07 -12.02 3.58
C LYS A 47 11.46 -12.05 2.99
N THR A 48 12.29 -11.06 3.33
CA THR A 48 13.70 -11.04 2.89
C THR A 48 14.46 -12.21 3.51
N ILE A 49 15.20 -12.94 2.69
CA ILE A 49 16.14 -13.97 3.16
C ILE A 49 17.58 -13.50 2.89
N GLY A 50 18.37 -13.35 3.95
CA GLY A 50 19.74 -12.86 3.86
C GLY A 50 19.88 -11.33 3.97
N PRO A 51 21.03 -10.76 3.56
CA PRO A 51 21.33 -9.34 3.76
C PRO A 51 20.33 -8.42 3.03
N ARG A 52 20.05 -7.27 3.64
CA ARG A 52 19.22 -6.21 3.04
C ARG A 52 19.81 -5.81 1.68
N GLY A 53 18.96 -5.75 0.66
CA GLY A 53 19.38 -5.41 -0.71
C GLY A 53 19.86 -6.59 -1.55
N SER A 54 19.91 -7.81 -1.01
CA SER A 54 20.27 -9.01 -1.77
C SER A 54 19.24 -9.45 -2.82
N GLY A 55 18.02 -8.89 -2.77
CA GLY A 55 16.93 -9.25 -3.70
C GLY A 55 16.36 -10.65 -3.49
N LYS A 56 16.76 -11.35 -2.43
CA LYS A 56 16.28 -12.70 -2.13
C LYS A 56 15.07 -12.64 -1.21
N TRP A 57 13.99 -13.29 -1.64
CA TRP A 57 12.71 -13.29 -0.95
C TRP A 57 12.14 -14.70 -0.86
N GLU A 58 11.53 -15.02 0.28
CA GLU A 58 10.72 -16.21 0.45
C GLU A 58 9.24 -15.83 0.55
N ARG A 59 8.35 -16.68 0.04
CA ARG A 59 6.90 -16.50 0.19
C ARG A 59 6.47 -17.02 1.55
N ILE A 60 5.66 -16.25 2.25
CA ILE A 60 5.04 -16.63 3.53
C ILE A 60 3.53 -16.44 3.45
N ILE A 61 2.81 -16.97 4.45
CA ILE A 61 1.35 -16.79 4.56
C ILE A 61 1.03 -15.49 5.30
N TRP A 62 -0.19 -14.97 5.09
CA TRP A 62 -0.64 -13.73 5.73
C TRP A 62 -0.58 -13.75 7.25
N ASN A 63 -1.06 -14.84 7.88
CA ASN A 63 -1.05 -14.94 9.35
C ASN A 63 0.38 -14.84 9.89
N GLN A 64 1.30 -15.63 9.34
CA GLN A 64 2.72 -15.55 9.72
C GLN A 64 3.30 -14.14 9.55
N ALA A 65 3.04 -13.48 8.40
CA ALA A 65 3.56 -12.14 8.16
C ALA A 65 3.05 -11.12 9.20
N LEU A 66 1.75 -11.18 9.51
CA LEU A 66 1.12 -10.26 10.46
C LEU A 66 1.55 -10.55 11.90
N ASP A 67 1.66 -11.83 12.28
CA ASP A 67 2.09 -12.27 13.60
C ASP A 67 3.53 -11.84 13.87
N GLU A 68 4.46 -12.10 12.94
CA GLU A 68 5.87 -11.69 13.08
C GLU A 68 6.01 -10.16 13.19
N ILE A 69 5.24 -9.39 12.41
CA ILE A 69 5.25 -7.91 12.49
C ILE A 69 4.71 -7.45 13.85
N ALA A 70 3.60 -8.04 14.32
CA ALA A 70 2.97 -7.67 15.58
C ALA A 70 3.87 -7.99 16.79
N GLU A 71 4.49 -9.18 16.79
CA GLU A 71 5.47 -9.58 17.80
C GLU A 71 6.65 -8.61 17.84
N LYS A 72 7.21 -8.26 16.67
CA LYS A 72 8.34 -7.33 16.62
C LYS A 72 7.96 -5.92 17.09
N PHE A 73 6.77 -5.45 16.73
CA PHE A 73 6.26 -4.16 17.19
C PHE A 73 6.09 -4.14 18.71
N LYS A 74 5.58 -5.22 19.30
CA LYS A 74 5.43 -5.35 20.75
C LYS A 74 6.79 -5.36 21.45
N GLU A 75 7.72 -6.18 20.98
CA GLU A 75 9.09 -6.25 21.53
C GLU A 75 9.77 -4.86 21.54
N LEU A 76 9.70 -4.15 20.41
CA LEU A 76 10.31 -2.82 20.29
C LEU A 76 9.62 -1.79 21.19
N LYS A 77 8.29 -1.84 21.27
CA LYS A 77 7.52 -0.95 22.14
C LYS A 77 7.85 -1.17 23.62
N ASP A 78 7.93 -2.43 24.06
CA ASP A 78 8.25 -2.77 25.44
C ASP A 78 9.69 -2.36 25.81
N LYS A 79 10.62 -2.40 24.85
CA LYS A 79 12.03 -2.09 25.07
C LYS A 79 12.37 -0.59 24.96
N TYR A 80 11.74 0.13 24.04
CA TYR A 80 12.14 1.49 23.64
C TYR A 80 11.02 2.52 23.67
N GLY A 81 9.78 2.12 23.97
CA GLY A 81 8.60 2.98 23.85
C GLY A 81 7.96 2.93 22.46
N ALA A 82 6.73 3.45 22.35
CA ALA A 82 5.97 3.42 21.11
C ALA A 82 6.58 4.32 20.03
N GLU A 83 7.32 5.34 20.44
CA GLU A 83 8.02 6.32 19.61
C GLU A 83 9.09 5.68 18.71
N THR A 84 9.53 4.45 19.00
CA THR A 84 10.48 3.73 18.13
C THR A 84 9.92 3.43 16.74
N MET A 85 8.60 3.36 16.59
CA MET A 85 7.94 3.05 15.32
C MET A 85 7.65 4.33 14.54
N ALA A 86 8.12 4.39 13.30
CA ALA A 86 7.78 5.45 12.35
C ALA A 86 6.95 4.91 11.19
N SER A 87 5.97 5.68 10.73
CA SER A 87 5.10 5.33 9.59
C SER A 87 5.16 6.41 8.51
N THR A 88 5.33 5.99 7.26
CA THR A 88 5.29 6.88 6.09
C THR A 88 4.17 6.46 5.14
N CYS A 89 3.64 7.41 4.39
CA CYS A 89 2.68 7.13 3.32
C CYS A 89 2.98 8.06 2.14
N GLY A 90 3.08 7.49 0.94
CA GLY A 90 3.24 8.23 -0.31
C GLY A 90 1.91 8.88 -0.73
N THR A 91 1.44 8.55 -1.93
CA THR A 91 0.13 9.01 -2.41
C THR A 91 -0.99 8.29 -1.64
N GLY A 92 -1.51 8.94 -0.60
CA GLY A 92 -2.68 8.44 0.10
C GLY A 92 -3.89 8.36 -0.83
N ARG A 93 -4.50 7.18 -0.95
CA ARG A 93 -5.74 6.95 -1.72
C ARG A 93 -6.85 6.50 -0.78
N GLY A 94 -8.05 7.08 -0.91
CA GLY A 94 -9.22 6.71 -0.10
C GLY A 94 -8.93 6.74 1.40
N HIS A 95 -9.32 5.68 2.11
CA HIS A 95 -9.22 5.60 3.58
C HIS A 95 -7.83 5.23 4.13
N GLN A 96 -6.81 5.07 3.27
CA GLN A 96 -5.48 4.64 3.71
C GLN A 96 -4.87 5.59 4.75
N ILE A 97 -5.03 6.90 4.57
CA ILE A 97 -4.52 7.89 5.53
C ILE A 97 -5.24 7.76 6.87
N ALA A 98 -6.56 7.61 6.86
CA ALA A 98 -7.37 7.48 8.08
C ALA A 98 -7.02 6.20 8.86
N PHE A 99 -6.92 5.05 8.19
CA PHE A 99 -6.56 3.79 8.84
C PHE A 99 -5.13 3.81 9.40
N LYS A 100 -4.18 4.37 8.64
CA LYS A 100 -2.80 4.57 9.12
C LYS A 100 -2.77 5.44 10.37
N LEU A 101 -3.37 6.62 10.33
CA LEU A 101 -3.37 7.54 11.47
C LEU A 101 -4.03 6.90 12.70
N ARG A 102 -5.15 6.21 12.51
CA ARG A 102 -5.83 5.49 13.59
C ARG A 102 -4.94 4.41 14.20
N PHE A 103 -4.30 3.59 13.37
CA PHE A 103 -3.39 2.55 13.84
C PHE A 103 -2.22 3.14 14.64
N VAL A 104 -1.55 4.16 14.09
CA VAL A 104 -0.38 4.79 14.72
C VAL A 104 -0.76 5.47 16.04
N ASN A 105 -1.92 6.12 16.12
CA ASN A 105 -2.43 6.73 17.35
C ASN A 105 -2.77 5.69 18.42
N ILE A 106 -3.41 4.57 18.04
CA ILE A 106 -3.70 3.47 18.98
C ILE A 106 -2.40 2.79 19.44
N PHE A 107 -1.44 2.64 18.53
CA PHE A 107 -0.11 2.13 18.86
C PHE A 107 0.63 3.04 19.85
N GLY A 108 0.38 4.36 19.76
CA GLY A 108 0.91 5.39 20.65
C GLY A 108 2.14 6.10 20.09
N SER A 109 2.44 5.99 18.79
CA SER A 109 3.59 6.67 18.19
C SER A 109 3.18 8.04 17.61
N PRO A 110 3.91 9.13 17.88
CA PRO A 110 3.71 10.40 17.19
C PRO A 110 4.35 10.41 15.78
N ASN A 111 5.19 9.42 15.45
CA ASN A 111 6.08 9.46 14.29
C ASN A 111 5.37 9.01 13.01
N HIS A 112 4.44 9.83 12.52
CA HIS A 112 3.86 9.63 11.20
C HIS A 112 4.23 10.77 10.26
N ALA A 113 4.76 10.42 9.09
CA ALA A 113 5.02 11.34 8.00
C ALA A 113 4.08 11.04 6.81
N GLY A 114 3.74 12.08 6.06
CA GLY A 114 3.10 11.97 4.75
C GLY A 114 4.02 12.47 3.66
N GLY A 115 3.73 12.15 2.41
CA GLY A 115 4.53 12.60 1.26
C GLY A 115 4.52 14.10 0.96
N ARG A 116 3.83 14.95 1.75
CA ARG A 116 3.74 16.40 1.51
C ARG A 116 5.08 17.11 1.31
N PRO A 117 6.15 16.82 2.07
CA PRO A 117 7.43 17.51 1.91
C PRO A 117 8.12 17.28 0.56
N VAL A 118 7.69 16.28 -0.21
CA VAL A 118 8.27 15.92 -1.51
C VAL A 118 7.32 16.12 -2.69
N VAL A 119 6.12 16.65 -2.44
CA VAL A 119 5.15 17.02 -3.48
C VAL A 119 4.91 18.52 -3.46
N HIS A 120 4.78 19.14 -4.63
CA HIS A 120 4.61 20.60 -4.77
C HIS A 120 5.81 21.45 -4.32
N VAL A 121 7.04 20.94 -4.51
CA VAL A 121 8.27 21.75 -4.50
C VAL A 121 8.38 22.54 -5.80
#